data_AF-A0A6G0L705-F1
#
_entry.id   AF-A0A6G0L705-F1
#
_cell.length_a   1.000
_cell.length_b   1.000
_cell.length_c   1.000
_cell.angle_alpha   90.00
_cell.angle_beta   90.00
_cell.angle_gamma   90.00
#
_symmetry.space_group_name_H-M   'P 1'
#
loop_
_entity.id
_entity.type
_entity.pdbx_description
1 polymer ?
#
loop_
_entity_poly.entity_id
_entity_poly.type
_entity_poly.pdbx_seq_one_letter_code
_entity_poly.pdbx_strand_id
1 'polypeptide(L)'
;MTDDITFTKTKANGTVVKKKVPVFRDGDWKAWLVWVLNLQEFQAFMGYTLEQGDQWALAEDIQVLLFEEDLRFFNDIFREEAEFRPNITVIALRQLTARHCPPETRGVLMDELMQVRKKKGTSVREYSREFRTLLRMIPFLEHGENEAVPEADVVRMYKNGMPVDWQDAY
;
A
#
# COMPACT_ATOMS: atom_id res chain seq x y z
N MET A 1 2.70 -9.19 18.10
CA MET A 1 4.02 -9.30 17.42
C MET A 1 3.70 -9.29 15.94
N THR A 2 4.25 -8.36 15.18
CA THR A 2 4.20 -8.45 13.71
C THR A 2 5.20 -9.52 13.30
N ASP A 3 4.71 -10.61 12.71
CA ASP A 3 5.56 -11.62 12.11
C ASP A 3 6.14 -11.01 10.81
N ASP A 4 7.46 -10.84 10.75
CA ASP A 4 8.15 -10.29 9.58
C ASP A 4 8.95 -11.38 8.88
N ILE A 5 8.92 -11.40 7.54
CA ILE A 5 9.83 -12.20 6.72
C ILE A 5 11.02 -11.33 6.28
N THR A 6 12.22 -11.90 6.33
CA THR A 6 13.45 -11.20 5.91
C THR A 6 13.86 -11.64 4.52
N PHE A 7 13.71 -10.73 3.56
CA PHE A 7 14.19 -10.90 2.19
C PHE A 7 15.61 -10.36 2.06
N THR A 8 16.38 -11.00 1.18
CA THR A 8 17.77 -10.65 0.94
C THR A 8 17.97 -10.35 -0.54
N LYS A 9 18.62 -9.22 -0.84
CA LYS A 9 18.98 -8.82 -2.19
C LYS A 9 20.48 -8.59 -2.27
N THR A 10 21.12 -9.20 -3.27
CA THR A 10 22.51 -8.91 -3.61
C THR A 10 22.55 -7.80 -4.66
N LYS A 11 23.20 -6.68 -4.33
CA LYS A 11 23.41 -5.57 -5.26
C LYS A 11 24.46 -5.92 -6.31
N ALA A 12 24.49 -5.17 -7.41
CA ALA A 12 25.47 -5.36 -8.50
C ALA A 12 26.94 -5.28 -8.03
N ASN A 13 27.22 -4.56 -6.94
CA ASN A 13 28.54 -4.46 -6.33
C ASN A 13 28.85 -5.61 -5.33
N GLY A 14 28.05 -6.67 -5.31
CA GLY A 14 28.18 -7.81 -4.38
C GLY A 14 27.70 -7.55 -2.96
N THR A 15 27.25 -6.33 -2.63
CA THR A 15 26.73 -6.02 -1.29
C THR A 15 25.39 -6.70 -1.06
N VAL A 16 25.29 -7.47 0.02
CA VAL A 16 24.04 -8.10 0.45
C VAL A 16 23.28 -7.16 1.36
N VAL A 17 22.04 -6.83 0.99
CA VAL A 17 21.12 -6.02 1.78
C VAL A 17 19.91 -6.84 2.18
N LYS A 18 19.32 -6.52 3.34
CA LYS A 18 18.15 -7.22 3.89
C LYS A 18 17.00 -6.24 4.06
N LYS A 19 15.79 -6.70 3.80
CA LYS A 19 14.53 -5.96 4.05
C LYS A 19 13.59 -6.88 4.81
N LYS A 20 13.06 -6.37 5.92
CA LYS A 20 11.96 -7.00 6.63
C LYS A 20 10.65 -6.53 6.01
N VAL A 21 9.76 -7.47 5.75
CA VAL A 21 8.41 -7.20 5.22
C VAL A 21 7.43 -7.89 6.15
N PRO A 22 6.41 -7.17 6.66
CA PRO A 22 5.41 -7.78 7.53
C PRO A 22 4.58 -8.77 6.72
N VAL A 23 4.19 -9.88 7.36
CA VAL A 23 3.13 -10.73 6.81
C VAL A 23 1.78 -10.05 6.96
N PHE A 24 0.80 -10.46 6.15
CA PHE A 24 -0.60 -10.10 6.36
C PHE A 24 -1.35 -11.29 6.97
N ARG A 25 -2.01 -11.07 8.11
CA ARG A 25 -2.87 -12.05 8.78
C ARG A 25 -3.95 -11.32 9.57
N ASP A 26 -5.21 -11.71 9.36
CA ASP A 26 -6.39 -11.27 10.13
C ASP A 26 -6.47 -9.74 10.36
N GLY A 27 -6.32 -8.95 9.29
CA GLY A 27 -6.39 -7.49 9.33
C GLY A 27 -7.70 -6.93 8.78
N ASP A 28 -8.05 -5.71 9.21
CA ASP A 28 -9.11 -4.94 8.55
C ASP A 28 -8.61 -4.33 7.22
N TRP A 29 -9.53 -3.69 6.48
CA TRP A 29 -9.24 -3.05 5.20
C TRP A 29 -8.06 -2.05 5.30
N LYS A 30 -7.90 -1.38 6.44
CA LYS A 30 -6.86 -0.39 6.64
C LYS A 30 -5.51 -1.04 6.89
N ALA A 31 -5.47 -2.10 7.69
CA ALA A 31 -4.31 -2.95 7.87
C ALA A 31 -3.86 -3.54 6.52
N TRP A 32 -4.81 -3.96 5.67
CA TRP A 32 -4.52 -4.41 4.31
C TRP A 32 -3.85 -3.32 3.48
N LEU A 33 -4.41 -2.11 3.42
CA LEU A 33 -3.83 -1.01 2.64
C LEU A 33 -2.45 -0.57 3.17
N VAL A 34 -2.24 -0.60 4.49
CA VAL A 34 -0.90 -0.39 5.07
C VAL A 34 0.06 -1.49 4.61
N TRP A 35 -0.37 -2.74 4.59
CA TRP A 35 0.45 -3.85 4.12
C TRP A 35 0.80 -3.72 2.63
N VAL A 36 -0.17 -3.37 1.77
CA VAL A 36 0.04 -3.09 0.35
C VAL A 36 1.02 -1.94 0.11
N LEU A 37 0.96 -0.87 0.92
CA LEU A 37 1.94 0.22 0.86
C LEU A 37 3.36 -0.26 1.19
N ASN A 38 3.51 -1.11 2.20
CA ASN A 38 4.81 -1.72 2.53
C ASN A 38 5.30 -2.64 1.39
N LEU A 39 4.38 -3.36 0.74
CA LEU A 39 4.69 -4.22 -0.40
C LEU A 39 5.15 -3.41 -1.60
N GLN A 40 4.57 -2.22 -1.87
CA GLN A 40 5.05 -1.32 -2.92
C GLN A 40 6.49 -0.87 -2.67
N GLU A 41 6.84 -0.54 -1.43
CA GLU A 41 8.21 -0.17 -1.05
C GLU A 41 9.17 -1.36 -1.16
N PHE A 42 8.70 -2.56 -0.84
CA PHE A 42 9.43 -3.81 -1.02
C PHE A 42 9.70 -4.11 -2.51
N GLN A 43 8.69 -3.99 -3.37
CA GLN A 43 8.82 -4.17 -4.82
C GLN A 43 9.89 -3.24 -5.40
N ALA A 44 9.86 -1.96 -5.03
CA ALA A 44 10.86 -0.99 -5.44
C ALA A 44 12.26 -1.33 -4.90
N PHE A 45 12.36 -1.82 -3.66
CA PHE A 45 13.62 -2.27 -3.08
C PHE A 45 14.21 -3.49 -3.82
N MET A 46 13.37 -4.48 -4.12
CA MET A 46 13.74 -5.68 -4.87
C MET A 46 14.01 -5.38 -6.34
N GLY A 47 13.46 -4.29 -6.86
CA GLY A 47 13.65 -3.86 -8.25
C GLY A 47 12.80 -4.66 -9.23
N TYR A 48 11.68 -5.22 -8.76
CA TYR A 48 10.75 -5.93 -9.63
C TYR A 48 10.11 -4.97 -10.62
N THR A 49 10.10 -5.38 -11.88
CA THR A 49 9.46 -4.67 -12.99
C THR A 49 8.16 -5.35 -13.41
N LEU A 50 7.54 -4.86 -14.49
CA LEU A 50 6.37 -5.50 -15.11
C LEU A 50 6.76 -6.62 -16.09
N GLU A 51 8.06 -6.95 -16.21
CA GLU A 51 8.51 -8.10 -16.98
C GLU A 51 7.99 -9.39 -16.36
N GLN A 52 7.61 -10.36 -17.21
CA GLN A 52 6.96 -11.58 -16.74
C GLN A 52 7.80 -12.32 -15.69
N GLY A 53 9.12 -12.43 -15.90
CA GLY A 53 10.02 -13.09 -14.93
C GLY A 53 10.00 -12.43 -13.55
N ASP A 54 10.01 -11.10 -13.50
CA ASP A 54 9.90 -10.35 -12.25
C ASP A 54 8.52 -10.50 -11.60
N GLN A 55 7.45 -10.62 -12.40
CA GLN A 55 6.12 -10.86 -11.88
C GLN A 55 6.02 -12.24 -11.19
N TRP A 56 6.60 -13.29 -11.78
CA TRP A 56 6.68 -14.61 -11.14
C TRP A 56 7.51 -14.58 -9.84
N ALA A 57 8.69 -13.96 -9.87
CA ALA A 57 9.54 -13.84 -8.68
C ALA A 57 8.84 -13.05 -7.56
N LEU A 58 8.16 -11.95 -7.90
CA LEU A 58 7.35 -11.20 -6.96
C LEU A 58 6.18 -12.02 -6.40
N ALA A 59 5.58 -12.91 -7.20
CA ALA A 59 4.50 -13.77 -6.75
C ALA A 59 4.98 -14.75 -5.67
N GLU A 60 6.14 -15.38 -5.88
CA GLU A 60 6.77 -16.27 -4.88
C GLU A 60 7.04 -15.53 -3.56
N ASP A 61 7.56 -14.30 -3.64
CA ASP A 61 7.80 -13.46 -2.47
C ASP A 61 6.49 -13.03 -1.76
N ILE A 62 5.41 -12.81 -2.49
CA ILE A 62 4.09 -12.48 -1.91
C ILE A 62 3.45 -13.69 -1.26
N GLN A 63 3.58 -14.89 -1.85
CA GLN A 63 3.00 -16.12 -1.32
C GLN A 63 3.49 -16.42 0.11
N VAL A 64 4.75 -16.11 0.43
CA VAL A 64 5.28 -16.31 1.80
C VAL A 64 4.82 -15.25 2.80
N LEU A 65 4.18 -14.17 2.32
CA LEU A 65 3.64 -13.09 3.14
C LEU A 65 2.12 -13.20 3.36
N LEU A 66 1.44 -14.06 2.60
CA LEU A 66 0.01 -14.32 2.70
C LEU A 66 -0.25 -15.66 3.41
N PHE A 67 -1.43 -15.78 4.02
CA PHE A 67 -1.83 -16.97 4.77
C PHE A 67 -3.24 -17.40 4.41
N GLU A 68 -3.55 -18.67 4.71
CA GLU A 68 -4.89 -19.25 4.71
C GLU A 68 -5.74 -18.95 3.47
N GLU A 69 -6.84 -18.21 3.61
CA GLU A 69 -7.76 -17.89 2.51
C GLU A 69 -7.13 -16.93 1.49
N ASP A 70 -6.38 -15.92 1.94
CA ASP A 70 -5.73 -14.96 1.04
C ASP A 70 -4.66 -15.64 0.17
N LEU A 71 -3.87 -16.55 0.76
CA LEU A 71 -2.88 -17.33 0.01
C LEU A 71 -3.55 -18.26 -1.00
N ARG A 72 -4.64 -18.94 -0.61
CA ARG A 72 -5.39 -19.83 -1.51
C ARG A 72 -5.97 -19.05 -2.69
N PHE A 73 -6.65 -17.94 -2.40
CA PHE A 73 -7.24 -17.08 -3.40
C PHE A 73 -6.19 -16.52 -4.38
N PHE A 74 -5.05 -16.06 -3.86
CA PHE A 74 -3.93 -15.60 -4.69
C PHE A 74 -3.45 -16.69 -5.64
N ASN A 75 -3.23 -17.90 -5.13
CA ASN A 75 -2.74 -19.03 -5.92
C ASN A 75 -3.74 -19.52 -6.97
N ASP A 76 -5.04 -19.49 -6.68
CA ASP A 76 -6.09 -19.86 -7.62
C ASP A 76 -6.10 -18.91 -8.83
N ILE A 77 -5.97 -17.59 -8.62
CA ILE A 77 -5.84 -16.60 -9.70
C ILE A 77 -4.63 -16.90 -10.59
N PHE A 78 -3.48 -17.19 -9.98
CA PHE A 78 -2.27 -17.52 -10.74
C PHE A 78 -2.45 -18.79 -11.58
N ARG A 79 -3.03 -19.84 -11.00
CA ARG A 79 -3.28 -21.09 -11.72
C ARG A 79 -4.20 -20.89 -12.93
N GLU A 80 -5.16 -19.99 -12.82
CA GLU A 80 -6.21 -19.79 -13.83
C GLU A 80 -5.81 -18.78 -14.92
N GLU A 81 -5.07 -17.72 -14.56
CA GLU A 81 -4.86 -16.58 -15.45
C GLU A 81 -3.39 -16.31 -15.84
N ALA A 82 -2.39 -16.93 -15.20
CA ALA A 82 -0.98 -16.55 -15.39
C ALA A 82 -0.45 -16.72 -16.83
N GLU A 83 -0.99 -17.68 -17.59
CA GLU A 83 -0.60 -17.89 -18.99
C GLU A 83 -1.06 -16.75 -19.92
N PHE A 84 -2.12 -16.03 -19.54
CA PHE A 84 -2.76 -15.02 -20.38
C PHE A 84 -2.49 -13.58 -19.94
N ARG A 85 -1.85 -13.40 -18.77
CA ARG A 85 -1.70 -12.11 -18.11
C ARG A 85 -0.23 -11.84 -17.76
N PRO A 86 0.50 -11.03 -18.54
CA PRO A 86 1.91 -10.75 -18.25
C PRO A 86 2.12 -10.00 -16.92
N ASN A 87 1.10 -9.30 -16.41
CA ASN A 87 1.09 -8.57 -15.14
C ASN A 87 0.23 -9.26 -14.06
N ILE A 88 0.18 -10.60 -14.07
CA ILE A 88 -0.70 -11.40 -13.22
C ILE A 88 -0.58 -11.07 -11.72
N THR A 89 0.63 -10.77 -11.23
CA THR A 89 0.86 -10.45 -9.81
C THR A 89 0.17 -9.17 -9.38
N VAL A 90 0.19 -8.15 -10.24
CA VAL A 90 -0.55 -6.90 -10.02
C VAL A 90 -2.05 -7.18 -10.02
N ILE A 91 -2.53 -8.01 -10.96
CA ILE A 91 -3.96 -8.37 -11.05
C ILE A 91 -4.42 -9.11 -9.79
N ALA A 92 -3.68 -10.12 -9.34
CA ALA A 92 -4.01 -10.88 -8.14
C ALA A 92 -4.06 -10.01 -6.89
N LEU A 93 -3.08 -9.09 -6.73
CA LEU A 93 -3.09 -8.11 -5.64
C LEU A 93 -4.29 -7.16 -5.68
N ARG A 94 -4.70 -6.71 -6.87
CA ARG A 94 -5.90 -5.88 -7.03
C ARG A 94 -7.17 -6.64 -6.64
N GLN A 95 -7.30 -7.89 -7.07
CA GLN A 95 -8.46 -8.72 -6.70
C GLN A 95 -8.52 -8.98 -5.19
N LEU A 96 -7.38 -9.26 -4.53
CA LEU A 96 -7.33 -9.32 -3.07
C LEU A 96 -7.70 -7.97 -2.44
N THR A 97 -7.23 -6.86 -3.01
CA THR A 97 -7.57 -5.53 -2.49
C THR A 97 -9.06 -5.24 -2.59
N ALA A 98 -9.73 -5.62 -3.68
CA ALA A 98 -11.18 -5.55 -3.82
C ALA A 98 -11.92 -6.39 -2.77
N ARG A 99 -11.36 -7.53 -2.36
CA ARG A 99 -11.94 -8.38 -1.31
C ARG A 99 -11.81 -7.75 0.09
N HIS A 100 -10.66 -7.16 0.38
CA HIS A 100 -10.37 -6.54 1.68
C HIS A 100 -10.96 -5.15 1.84
N CYS A 101 -11.08 -4.39 0.74
CA CYS A 101 -11.62 -3.03 0.74
C CYS A 101 -13.05 -3.06 0.18
N PRO A 102 -14.08 -3.07 1.04
CA PRO A 102 -15.46 -3.01 0.57
C PRO A 102 -15.73 -1.70 -0.19
N PRO A 103 -16.80 -1.63 -1.01
CA PRO A 103 -17.28 -0.36 -1.53
C PRO A 103 -17.46 0.66 -0.40
N GLU A 104 -17.28 1.93 -0.73
CA GLU A 104 -17.30 3.09 0.19
C GLU A 104 -16.03 3.26 1.05
N THR A 105 -15.01 2.41 0.89
CA THR A 105 -13.72 2.56 1.57
C THR A 105 -13.08 3.92 1.27
N ARG A 106 -13.21 4.43 0.04
CA ARG A 106 -12.77 5.80 -0.29
C ARG A 106 -13.45 6.85 0.58
N GLY A 107 -14.75 6.74 0.82
CA GLY A 107 -15.49 7.69 1.64
C GLY A 107 -14.90 7.78 3.05
N VAL A 108 -14.65 6.62 3.67
CA VAL A 108 -14.03 6.53 5.00
C VAL A 108 -12.62 7.14 4.99
N LEU A 109 -11.80 6.84 3.98
CA LEU A 109 -10.46 7.43 3.86
C LEU A 109 -10.50 8.95 3.67
N MET A 110 -11.45 9.47 2.90
CA MET A 110 -11.62 10.91 2.69
C MET A 110 -12.07 11.60 3.98
N ASP A 111 -12.98 10.99 4.74
CA ASP A 111 -13.41 11.49 6.04
C ASP A 111 -12.23 11.54 7.03
N GLU A 112 -11.41 10.49 7.07
CA GLU A 112 -10.19 10.48 7.88
C GLU A 112 -9.22 11.59 7.46
N LEU A 113 -8.96 11.74 6.15
CA LEU A 113 -8.10 12.81 5.60
C LEU A 113 -8.58 14.20 6.02
N MET A 114 -9.89 14.44 5.99
CA MET A 114 -10.50 15.69 6.44
C MET A 114 -10.39 15.92 7.96
N GLN A 115 -10.20 14.86 8.74
CA GLN A 115 -10.10 14.90 10.20
C GLN A 115 -8.67 14.87 10.73
N VAL A 116 -7.65 14.59 9.91
CA VAL A 116 -6.25 14.64 10.36
C VAL A 116 -5.92 16.05 10.86
N ARG A 117 -5.42 16.16 12.09
CA ARG A 117 -5.01 17.43 12.71
C ARG A 117 -3.59 17.30 13.25
N LYS A 118 -2.78 18.34 13.06
CA LYS A 118 -1.50 18.47 13.76
C LYS A 118 -1.77 18.69 15.24
N LYS A 119 -1.56 17.64 16.04
CA LYS A 119 -1.71 17.70 17.50
C LYS A 119 -0.64 18.59 18.15
N LYS A 120 -0.92 19.08 19.35
CA LYS A 120 0.09 19.75 20.19
C LYS A 120 1.18 18.74 20.54
N GLY A 121 2.44 19.14 20.37
CA GLY A 121 3.59 18.27 20.65
C GLY A 121 4.02 17.35 19.49
N THR A 122 3.23 17.20 18.42
CA THR A 122 3.71 16.52 17.20
C THR A 122 4.42 17.49 16.27
N SER A 123 5.41 16.98 15.55
CA SER A 123 6.11 17.73 14.51
C SER A 123 5.25 17.87 13.25
N VAL A 124 5.54 18.89 12.44
CA VAL A 124 4.92 19.01 11.10
C VAL A 124 5.24 17.77 10.26
N ARG A 125 6.46 17.23 10.39
CA ARG A 125 6.88 16.01 9.67
C ARG A 125 6.00 14.81 9.99
N GLU A 126 5.64 14.60 11.25
CA GLU A 126 4.77 13.50 11.65
C GLU A 126 3.35 13.66 11.12
N TYR A 127 2.80 14.88 11.21
CA TYR A 127 1.53 15.22 10.60
C TYR A 127 1.55 14.99 9.08
N SER A 128 2.59 15.48 8.39
CA SER A 128 2.73 15.27 6.93
C SER A 128 2.83 13.80 6.57
N ARG A 129 3.50 12.99 7.41
CA ARG A 129 3.62 11.55 7.18
C ARG A 129 2.26 10.87 7.29
N GLU A 130 1.52 11.13 8.37
CA GLU A 130 0.17 10.56 8.57
C GLU A 130 -0.77 10.92 7.41
N PHE A 131 -0.84 12.21 7.07
CA PHE A 131 -1.68 12.70 5.98
C PHE A 131 -1.30 12.06 4.62
N ARG A 132 0.00 12.02 4.29
CA ARG A 132 0.47 11.41 3.04
C ARG A 132 0.27 9.91 3.00
N THR A 133 0.38 9.22 4.13
CA THR A 133 0.12 7.78 4.20
C THR A 133 -1.32 7.47 3.81
N LEU A 134 -2.30 8.19 4.36
CA LEU A 134 -3.71 8.02 3.99
C LEU A 134 -3.94 8.35 2.51
N LEU A 135 -3.38 9.45 2.02
CA LEU A 135 -3.51 9.83 0.59
C LEU A 135 -2.94 8.76 -0.35
N ARG A 136 -1.82 8.12 0.02
CA ARG A 136 -1.19 7.06 -0.76
C ARG A 136 -1.99 5.76 -0.80
N MET A 137 -2.98 5.57 0.07
CA MET A 137 -3.85 4.38 0.06
C MET A 137 -4.87 4.42 -1.09
N ILE A 138 -5.32 5.61 -1.47
CA ILE A 138 -6.41 5.80 -2.44
C ILE A 138 -6.17 5.11 -3.78
N PRO A 139 -4.99 5.20 -4.41
CA PRO A 139 -4.76 4.56 -5.72
C PRO A 139 -4.86 3.03 -5.72
N PHE A 140 -4.85 2.38 -4.55
CA PHE A 140 -4.98 0.93 -4.42
C PHE A 140 -6.44 0.46 -4.32
N LEU A 141 -7.38 1.38 -4.12
CA LEU A 141 -8.80 1.01 -4.07
C LEU A 141 -9.26 0.50 -5.44
N GLU A 142 -10.37 -0.25 -5.44
CA GLU A 142 -10.95 -0.80 -6.66
C GLU A 142 -12.37 -0.27 -6.86
N HIS A 143 -13.12 -0.79 -7.84
CA HIS A 143 -14.53 -0.40 -8.06
C HIS A 143 -14.76 1.09 -8.39
N GLY A 144 -13.78 1.75 -9.02
CA GLY A 144 -13.87 3.17 -9.36
C GLY A 144 -13.50 4.11 -8.20
N GLU A 145 -13.00 3.57 -7.09
CA GLU A 145 -12.64 4.35 -5.91
C GLU A 145 -11.18 4.85 -5.91
N ASN A 146 -10.38 4.50 -6.92
CA ASN A 146 -8.96 4.84 -7.02
C ASN A 146 -8.63 6.17 -7.70
N GLU A 147 -9.64 6.99 -8.01
CA GLU A 147 -9.40 8.27 -8.65
C GLU A 147 -8.50 9.17 -7.79
N ALA A 148 -7.53 9.82 -8.42
CA ALA A 148 -6.65 10.75 -7.73
C ALA A 148 -7.47 11.88 -7.09
N VAL A 149 -7.13 12.24 -5.85
CA VAL A 149 -7.74 13.40 -5.20
C VAL A 149 -7.20 14.67 -5.87
N PRO A 150 -8.06 15.63 -6.27
CA PRO A 150 -7.62 16.88 -6.87
C PRO A 150 -6.61 17.61 -5.98
N GLU A 151 -5.53 18.13 -6.57
CA GLU A 151 -4.45 18.78 -5.82
C GLU A 151 -4.97 19.94 -4.94
N ALA A 152 -5.91 20.73 -5.45
CA ALA A 152 -6.54 21.81 -4.69
C ALA A 152 -7.24 21.31 -3.42
N ASP A 153 -7.89 20.14 -3.48
CA ASP A 153 -8.54 19.52 -2.31
C ASP A 153 -7.50 18.96 -1.34
N VAL A 154 -6.44 18.33 -1.84
CA VAL A 154 -5.31 17.85 -1.03
C VAL A 154 -4.68 19.01 -0.24
N VAL A 155 -4.39 20.12 -0.90
CA VAL A 155 -3.83 21.33 -0.28
C VAL A 155 -4.79 21.91 0.76
N ARG A 156 -6.09 22.02 0.42
CA ARG A 156 -7.11 22.53 1.33
C ARG A 156 -7.21 21.68 2.59
N MET A 157 -7.32 20.36 2.46
CA MET A 157 -7.39 19.43 3.59
C MET A 157 -6.12 19.51 4.45
N TYR A 158 -4.95 19.53 3.82
CA TYR A 158 -3.67 19.65 4.51
C TYR A 158 -3.55 20.96 5.30
N LYS A 159 -3.97 22.08 4.73
CA LYS A 159 -3.98 23.40 5.39
C LYS A 159 -4.94 23.41 6.57
N ASN A 160 -6.17 22.94 6.38
CA ASN A 160 -7.19 22.87 7.43
C ASN A 160 -6.77 22.00 8.63
N GLY A 161 -5.86 21.06 8.42
CA GLY A 161 -5.32 20.22 9.48
C GLY A 161 -4.25 20.88 10.36
N MET A 162 -3.68 22.01 9.94
CA MET A 162 -2.63 22.75 10.66
C MET A 162 -3.22 23.70 11.72
N PRO A 163 -2.45 24.16 12.73
CA PRO A 163 -2.90 25.22 13.64
C PRO A 163 -3.17 26.52 12.87
N VAL A 164 -4.16 27.31 13.30
CA VAL A 164 -4.61 28.55 12.61
C VAL A 164 -3.44 29.48 12.30
N ASP A 165 -2.52 29.65 13.25
CA ASP A 165 -1.34 30.52 13.14
C ASP A 165 -0.40 30.12 11.97
N TRP A 166 -0.50 28.89 11.49
CA TRP A 166 0.25 28.35 10.35
C TRP A 166 -0.57 28.29 9.06
N GLN A 167 -1.89 28.50 9.14
CA GLN A 167 -2.76 28.53 7.97
C GLN A 167 -2.62 29.87 7.23
N ASP A 168 -2.52 30.98 7.95
CA ASP A 168 -2.51 32.32 7.33
C ASP A 168 -1.11 32.79 6.89
N ALA A 169 -0.08 31.96 7.06
CA ALA A 169 1.30 32.31 6.76
C ALA A 169 1.65 32.33 5.26
N TYR A 170 0.74 31.89 4.38
CA TYR A 170 0.88 31.93 2.91
C TYR A 170 -0.47 32.06 2.21
#